data_AF-A0A7K2N9X9-F1
#
_entry.id   AF-A0A7K2N9X9-F1
#
_cell.length_a   1.000
_cell.length_b   1.000
_cell.length_c   1.000
_cell.angle_alpha   90.00
_cell.angle_beta   90.00
_cell.angle_gamma   90.00
#
_symmetry.space_group_name_H-M   'P 1'
#
loop_
_entity.id
_entity.type
_entity.pdbx_description
1 polymer ?
#
loop_
_entity_poly.entity_id
_entity_poly.type
_entity_poly.pdbx_seq_one_letter_code
_entity_poly.pdbx_strand_id
1 'polypeptide(L)'
;MSADTTLIVPVEVAALAVNRATRDTAAPHVFHRWITNFKGIKQSVPPEPDPFTSAEEWTGREDRLGVYLQWQLPIALTRGRHDDTEGVGDFPLVPNRWLVVRHQHSTQALKAWVVQSDYLDPMDGTVSFQDPDSTEPRATLIGKAHELTGPWREPGNRHAPFLTAIGPGLLTFSVFQPYNTNVFSLHDRLQDVPGTERLSYLVAGWYAQPETDILAAPDITQSLTKLLERLDWTMPPGSGSGIPAPPCTAAPCCTWTGT
;
A
#
# COMPACT_ATOMS: atom_id res chain seq x y z
N MET A 1 21.26 27.94 0.55
CA MET A 1 20.26 27.48 -0.43
C MET A 1 19.91 26.06 -0.03
N SER A 2 18.68 25.81 0.43
CA SER A 2 18.24 24.45 0.75
C SER A 2 18.23 23.67 -0.56
N ALA A 3 19.05 22.63 -0.68
CA ALA A 3 18.86 21.68 -1.76
C ALA A 3 17.45 21.11 -1.60
N ASP A 4 16.68 21.07 -2.69
CA ASP A 4 15.40 20.37 -2.69
C ASP A 4 15.70 18.88 -2.60
N THR A 5 15.59 18.32 -1.40
CA THR A 5 15.82 16.90 -1.09
C THR A 5 14.54 16.07 -1.23
N THR A 6 13.48 16.64 -1.82
CA THR A 6 12.21 15.95 -2.01
C THR A 6 12.30 14.99 -3.19
N LEU A 7 12.28 13.69 -2.92
CA LEU A 7 12.19 12.67 -3.96
C LEU A 7 10.74 12.17 -4.06
N ILE A 8 10.17 12.30 -5.25
CA ILE A 8 8.84 11.74 -5.57
C ILE A 8 9.06 10.42 -6.29
N VAL A 9 8.55 9.34 -5.70
CA VAL A 9 8.64 7.99 -6.26
C VAL A 9 7.26 7.59 -6.76
N PRO A 10 7.10 7.30 -8.07
CA PRO A 10 5.82 6.87 -8.60
C PRO A 10 5.45 5.49 -8.04
N VAL A 11 4.16 5.31 -7.75
CA VAL A 11 3.57 4.01 -7.38
C VAL A 11 2.52 3.63 -8.41
N GLU A 12 2.49 2.35 -8.77
CA GLU A 12 1.44 1.81 -9.63
C GLU A 12 0.18 1.57 -8.80
N VAL A 13 -0.98 2.01 -9.30
CA VAL A 13 -2.28 1.81 -8.68
C VAL A 13 -3.15 0.98 -9.61
N ALA A 14 -3.55 -0.21 -9.17
CA ALA A 14 -4.52 -1.05 -9.83
C ALA A 14 -5.92 -0.83 -9.23
N ALA A 15 -6.94 -0.87 -10.08
CA ALA A 15 -8.34 -0.73 -9.68
C ALA A 15 -9.18 -1.87 -10.26
N LEU A 16 -9.71 -2.73 -9.39
CA LEU A 16 -10.63 -3.80 -9.76
C LEU A 16 -12.08 -3.35 -9.48
N ALA A 17 -12.85 -3.13 -10.55
CA ALA A 17 -14.27 -2.83 -10.45
C ALA A 17 -15.08 -4.12 -10.27
N VAL A 18 -15.74 -4.26 -9.12
CA VAL A 18 -16.56 -5.41 -8.74
C VAL A 18 -18.02 -4.99 -8.75
N ASN A 19 -18.73 -5.38 -9.81
CA ASN A 19 -20.18 -5.33 -9.87
C ASN A 19 -20.76 -6.75 -9.70
N ARG A 20 -22.10 -6.88 -9.71
CA ARG A 20 -22.74 -8.20 -9.54
C ARG A 20 -22.31 -9.21 -10.60
N ALA A 21 -22.06 -8.79 -11.84
CA ALA A 21 -21.59 -9.69 -12.90
C ALA A 21 -20.13 -10.13 -12.70
N THR A 22 -19.26 -9.26 -12.17
CA THR A 22 -17.88 -9.62 -11.78
C THR A 22 -17.85 -10.53 -10.55
N ARG A 23 -18.78 -10.32 -9.59
CA ARG A 23 -18.85 -11.05 -8.32
C ARG A 23 -19.50 -12.42 -8.46
N ASP A 24 -20.67 -12.45 -9.10
CA ASP A 24 -21.50 -13.64 -9.28
C ASP A 24 -21.20 -14.27 -10.65
N THR A 25 -19.94 -14.63 -10.86
CA THR A 25 -19.53 -15.37 -12.05
C THR A 25 -20.14 -16.76 -12.06
N ALA A 26 -20.38 -17.29 -13.26
CA ALA A 26 -20.82 -18.68 -13.41
C ALA A 26 -19.78 -19.65 -12.81
N ALA A 27 -20.23 -20.84 -12.41
CA ALA A 27 -19.46 -21.86 -11.69
C ALA A 27 -18.01 -22.17 -12.17
N PRO A 28 -17.61 -22.02 -13.46
CA PRO A 28 -16.20 -22.21 -13.83
C PRO A 28 -15.27 -21.00 -13.59
N HIS A 29 -15.77 -19.83 -13.19
CA HIS A 29 -14.98 -18.58 -13.11
C HIS A 29 -15.06 -17.90 -11.74
N VAL A 30 -15.14 -18.68 -10.65
CA VAL A 30 -15.28 -18.15 -9.28
C VAL A 30 -14.06 -17.34 -8.86
N PHE A 31 -14.30 -16.16 -8.29
CA PHE A 31 -13.25 -15.30 -7.75
C PHE A 31 -12.81 -15.81 -6.37
N HIS A 32 -11.80 -16.69 -6.34
CA HIS A 32 -11.28 -17.24 -5.08
C HIS A 32 -10.40 -16.23 -4.36
N ARG A 33 -10.74 -15.97 -3.09
CA ARG A 33 -9.99 -15.12 -2.20
C ARG A 33 -9.93 -15.77 -0.84
N TRP A 34 -8.88 -15.52 -0.10
CA TRP A 34 -8.74 -15.98 1.27
C TRP A 34 -8.08 -14.88 2.09
N ILE A 35 -8.24 -14.95 3.40
CA ILE A 35 -7.71 -13.96 4.34
C ILE A 35 -6.73 -14.64 5.30
N THR A 36 -5.78 -13.88 5.79
CA THR A 36 -4.91 -14.33 6.88
C THR A 36 -5.69 -14.45 8.18
N ASN A 37 -5.26 -15.37 9.05
CA ASN A 37 -5.82 -15.54 10.39
C ASN A 37 -4.74 -15.88 11.41
N PHE A 38 -4.30 -14.87 12.17
CA PHE A 38 -3.27 -15.02 13.20
C PHE A 38 -3.80 -15.51 14.55
N LYS A 39 -5.11 -15.76 14.72
CA LYS A 39 -5.69 -16.15 16.03
C LYS A 39 -5.04 -17.38 16.65
N GLY A 40 -4.58 -18.32 15.82
CA GLY A 40 -3.92 -19.56 16.24
C GLY A 40 -2.40 -19.50 16.32
N ILE A 41 -1.78 -18.31 16.23
CA ILE A 41 -0.32 -18.19 16.09
C ILE A 41 0.43 -18.72 17.32
N LYS A 42 -0.14 -18.63 18.53
CA LYS A 42 0.43 -19.23 19.76
C LYS A 42 0.53 -20.76 19.68
N GLN A 43 -0.36 -21.39 18.92
CA GLN A 43 -0.40 -22.83 18.71
C GLN A 43 0.36 -23.25 17.44
N SER A 44 1.14 -22.35 16.84
CA SER A 44 1.86 -22.57 15.57
C SER A 44 0.93 -22.97 14.41
N VAL A 45 -0.33 -22.53 14.45
CA VAL A 45 -1.24 -22.69 13.31
C VAL A 45 -0.82 -21.70 12.22
N PRO A 46 -0.56 -22.15 10.98
CA PRO A 46 -0.23 -21.26 9.88
C PRO A 46 -1.31 -20.18 9.68
N PRO A 47 -0.92 -18.92 9.43
CA PRO A 47 -1.89 -17.84 9.25
C PRO A 47 -2.57 -17.86 7.88
N GLU A 48 -1.94 -18.48 6.87
CA GLU A 48 -2.57 -18.72 5.57
C GLU A 48 -3.35 -20.04 5.61
N PRO A 49 -4.57 -20.10 5.03
CA PRO A 49 -5.33 -21.34 4.96
C PRO A 49 -4.70 -22.33 3.97
N ASP A 50 -5.04 -23.61 4.14
CA ASP A 50 -4.65 -24.63 3.18
C ASP A 50 -5.20 -24.32 1.77
N PRO A 51 -4.48 -24.69 0.70
CA PRO A 51 -4.92 -24.47 -0.67
C PRO A 51 -6.35 -24.95 -0.92
N PHE A 52 -7.16 -24.12 -1.59
CA PHE A 52 -8.56 -24.39 -1.92
C PHE A 52 -9.50 -24.58 -0.72
N THR A 53 -9.06 -24.26 0.49
CA THR A 53 -9.91 -24.21 1.68
C THR A 53 -10.22 -22.78 2.07
N SER A 54 -11.29 -22.58 2.86
CA SER A 54 -11.56 -21.30 3.52
C SER A 54 -11.66 -20.08 2.58
N ALA A 55 -12.11 -20.29 1.34
CA ALA A 55 -12.34 -19.21 0.41
C ALA A 55 -13.46 -18.29 0.93
N GLU A 56 -13.28 -16.98 0.81
CA GLU A 56 -14.34 -16.03 1.11
C GLU A 56 -15.50 -16.22 0.14
N GLU A 57 -16.69 -16.43 0.68
CA GLU A 57 -17.92 -16.44 -0.12
C GLU A 57 -18.33 -15.01 -0.46
N TRP A 58 -18.16 -14.64 -1.73
CA TRP A 58 -18.53 -13.33 -2.25
C TRP A 58 -19.92 -13.31 -2.91
N THR A 59 -20.44 -14.46 -3.35
CA THR A 59 -21.70 -14.53 -4.09
C THR A 59 -22.86 -13.93 -3.27
N GLY A 60 -23.66 -13.07 -3.91
CA GLY A 60 -24.80 -12.41 -3.25
C GLY A 60 -24.44 -11.33 -2.21
N ARG A 61 -23.16 -11.08 -1.94
CA ARG A 61 -22.70 -10.10 -0.94
C ARG A 61 -22.58 -8.70 -1.51
N GLU A 62 -23.61 -7.87 -1.31
CA GLU A 62 -23.64 -6.48 -1.81
C GLU A 62 -22.56 -5.60 -1.17
N ASP A 63 -22.09 -5.95 0.03
CA ASP A 63 -20.95 -5.31 0.69
C ASP A 63 -19.61 -5.58 0.03
N ARG A 64 -19.54 -6.47 -0.98
CA ARG A 64 -18.35 -6.72 -1.80
C ARG A 64 -18.36 -5.98 -3.14
N LEU A 65 -19.39 -5.19 -3.42
CA LEU A 65 -19.44 -4.37 -4.63
C LEU A 65 -18.59 -3.10 -4.46
N GLY A 66 -18.18 -2.51 -5.58
CA GLY A 66 -17.43 -1.26 -5.61
C GLY A 66 -16.08 -1.41 -6.32
N VAL A 67 -15.10 -0.62 -5.92
CA VAL A 67 -13.75 -0.62 -6.49
C VAL A 67 -12.75 -1.04 -5.43
N TYR A 68 -11.98 -2.08 -5.71
CA TYR A 68 -10.83 -2.48 -4.92
C TYR A 68 -9.58 -1.86 -5.54
N LEU A 69 -9.03 -0.87 -4.83
CA LEU A 69 -7.75 -0.26 -5.18
C LEU A 69 -6.64 -1.02 -4.50
N GLN A 70 -5.54 -1.26 -5.19
CA GLN A 70 -4.29 -1.73 -4.62
C GLN A 70 -3.14 -0.96 -5.24
N TRP A 71 -2.19 -0.52 -4.44
CA TRP A 71 -0.99 0.12 -4.95
C TRP A 71 0.26 -0.69 -4.63
N GLN A 72 1.18 -0.72 -5.58
CA GLN A 72 2.44 -1.42 -5.43
C GLN A 72 3.44 -0.52 -4.72
N LEU A 73 4.12 -1.08 -3.72
CA LEU A 73 5.24 -0.41 -3.08
C LEU A 73 6.40 -0.28 -4.08
N PRO A 74 7.19 0.81 -4.02
CA PRO A 74 8.41 0.91 -4.80
C PRO A 74 9.30 -0.31 -4.59
N ILE A 75 9.82 -0.88 -5.68
CA ILE A 75 10.54 -2.16 -5.64
C ILE A 75 11.76 -2.17 -4.69
N ALA A 76 12.41 -1.02 -4.51
CA ALA A 76 13.52 -0.87 -3.57
C ALA A 76 13.11 -1.12 -2.12
N LEU A 77 11.82 -0.94 -1.81
CA LEU A 77 11.26 -1.19 -0.48
C LEU A 77 10.75 -2.62 -0.30
N THR A 78 10.75 -3.43 -1.36
CA THR A 78 10.26 -4.82 -1.35
C THR A 78 11.39 -5.84 -1.49
N ARG A 79 12.65 -5.41 -1.32
CA ARG A 79 13.83 -6.28 -1.39
C ARG A 79 14.46 -6.38 -0.01
N GLY A 80 14.59 -7.61 0.49
CA GLY A 80 15.54 -7.89 1.57
C GLY A 80 16.95 -7.64 1.06
N ARG A 81 17.81 -7.06 1.89
CA ARG A 81 19.19 -6.79 1.50
C ARG A 81 20.07 -7.93 1.93
N HIS A 82 21.06 -8.26 1.13
CA HIS A 82 22.16 -9.12 1.53
C HIS A 82 23.43 -8.34 1.32
N ASP A 83 24.13 -8.07 2.40
CA ASP A 83 25.44 -7.43 2.40
C ASP A 83 26.47 -8.50 2.82
N ASP A 84 27.52 -8.69 2.04
CA ASP A 84 28.52 -9.73 2.32
C ASP A 84 29.35 -9.46 3.60
N THR A 85 29.31 -8.23 4.10
CA THR A 85 29.97 -7.75 5.32
C THR A 85 29.02 -7.64 6.53
N GLU A 86 27.77 -7.20 6.33
CA GLU A 86 26.77 -7.02 7.39
C GLU A 86 25.74 -8.17 7.50
N GLY A 87 25.71 -9.09 6.53
CA GLY A 87 24.81 -10.23 6.46
C GLY A 87 23.47 -9.93 5.76
N VAL A 88 22.47 -10.77 5.99
CA VAL A 88 21.10 -10.53 5.51
C VAL A 88 20.50 -9.38 6.31
N GLY A 89 20.31 -8.23 5.66
CA GLY A 89 19.60 -7.08 6.19
C GLY A 89 18.07 -7.23 6.05
N ASP A 90 17.35 -6.70 7.03
CA ASP A 90 15.89 -6.72 7.06
C ASP A 90 15.28 -5.94 5.88
N PHE A 91 14.01 -6.24 5.58
CA PHE A 91 13.22 -5.42 4.66
C PHE A 91 13.10 -4.00 5.20
N PRO A 92 13.26 -2.97 4.36
CA PRO A 92 13.14 -1.59 4.81
C PRO A 92 11.70 -1.27 5.25
N LEU A 93 11.60 -0.27 6.12
CA LEU A 93 10.32 0.33 6.48
C LEU A 93 9.66 0.99 5.26
N VAL A 94 8.34 0.90 5.20
CA VAL A 94 7.54 1.39 4.06
C VAL A 94 6.64 2.56 4.47
N PRO A 95 6.18 3.40 3.53
CA PRO A 95 5.22 4.45 3.83
C PRO A 95 3.96 3.88 4.49
N ASN A 96 3.56 4.48 5.61
CA ASN A 96 2.47 4.02 6.47
C ASN A 96 1.29 4.99 6.51
N ARG A 97 1.35 6.10 5.77
CA ARG A 97 0.22 7.01 5.56
C ARG A 97 -0.04 7.14 4.07
N TRP A 98 -1.29 6.94 3.67
CA TRP A 98 -1.69 7.08 2.27
C TRP A 98 -2.93 7.94 2.15
N LEU A 99 -2.84 9.02 1.38
CA LEU A 99 -3.98 9.79 0.94
C LEU A 99 -4.53 9.13 -0.33
N VAL A 100 -5.80 8.73 -0.27
CA VAL A 100 -6.54 8.26 -1.44
C VAL A 100 -7.62 9.28 -1.75
N VAL A 101 -7.66 9.79 -2.98
CA VAL A 101 -8.69 10.74 -3.44
C VAL A 101 -9.39 10.15 -4.64
N ARG A 102 -10.71 9.97 -4.53
CA ARG A 102 -11.60 9.68 -5.64
C ARG A 102 -12.13 10.97 -6.22
N HIS A 103 -12.00 11.11 -7.54
CA HIS A 103 -12.61 12.16 -8.33
C HIS A 103 -13.73 11.58 -9.20
N GLN A 104 -14.92 12.21 -9.14
CA GLN A 104 -16.05 11.92 -10.01
C GLN A 104 -16.04 12.89 -11.19
N HIS A 105 -16.05 12.39 -12.42
CA HIS A 105 -15.90 13.26 -13.60
C HIS A 105 -17.15 14.08 -13.89
N SER A 106 -18.35 13.52 -13.71
CA SER A 106 -19.59 14.24 -14.04
C SER A 106 -19.86 15.43 -13.11
N THR A 107 -19.63 15.28 -11.81
CA THR A 107 -19.93 16.29 -10.77
C THR A 107 -18.71 17.07 -10.31
N GLN A 108 -17.50 16.61 -10.66
CA GLN A 108 -16.24 17.09 -10.08
C GLN A 108 -16.15 16.92 -8.55
N ALA A 109 -17.02 16.09 -7.96
CA ALA A 109 -17.00 15.84 -6.54
C ALA A 109 -15.77 15.01 -6.14
N LEU A 110 -15.25 15.32 -4.96
CA LEU A 110 -14.12 14.64 -4.36
C LEU A 110 -14.58 13.85 -3.13
N LYS A 111 -14.04 12.65 -2.98
CA LYS A 111 -14.07 11.89 -1.74
C LYS A 111 -12.67 11.43 -1.41
N ALA A 112 -12.27 11.53 -0.15
CA ALA A 112 -10.90 11.23 0.23
C ALA A 112 -10.83 10.44 1.52
N TRP A 113 -9.75 9.67 1.65
CA TRP A 113 -9.42 8.88 2.83
C TRP A 113 -7.95 9.05 3.17
N VAL A 114 -7.62 9.04 4.46
CA VAL A 114 -6.27 8.74 4.91
C VAL A 114 -6.24 7.31 5.41
N VAL A 115 -5.43 6.48 4.77
CA VAL A 115 -5.14 5.12 5.23
C VAL A 115 -3.96 5.17 6.19
N GLN A 116 -4.20 4.66 7.39
CA GLN A 116 -3.21 4.46 8.44
C GLN A 116 -2.79 2.98 8.41
N SER A 117 -1.74 2.68 7.67
CA SER A 117 -1.34 1.30 7.36
C SER A 117 -0.78 0.54 8.57
N ASP A 118 -0.24 1.25 9.55
CA ASP A 118 0.34 0.70 10.80
C ASP A 118 -0.60 0.83 12.00
N TYR A 119 -1.88 1.16 11.78
CA TYR A 119 -2.87 1.22 12.85
C TYR A 119 -3.06 -0.17 13.44
N LEU A 120 -2.79 -0.36 14.74
CA LEU A 120 -3.00 -1.62 15.45
C LEU A 120 -4.14 -1.47 16.45
N ASP A 121 -5.20 -2.23 16.26
CA ASP A 121 -6.29 -2.33 17.22
C ASP A 121 -7.00 -3.69 17.06
N PRO A 122 -7.12 -4.50 18.12
CA PRO A 122 -7.69 -5.85 18.01
C PRO A 122 -9.19 -5.88 17.68
N MET A 123 -9.89 -4.76 17.79
CA MET A 123 -11.34 -4.64 17.56
C MET A 123 -11.68 -3.78 16.34
N ASP A 124 -10.84 -2.80 16.03
CA ASP A 124 -11.13 -1.75 15.04
C ASP A 124 -10.12 -1.68 13.89
N GLY A 125 -9.10 -2.55 13.89
CA GLY A 125 -8.24 -2.76 12.71
C GLY A 125 -8.94 -3.59 11.63
N THR A 126 -8.35 -3.63 10.43
CA THR A 126 -9.03 -4.19 9.25
C THR A 126 -8.66 -5.64 8.94
N VAL A 127 -7.36 -5.97 8.89
CA VAL A 127 -6.87 -7.30 8.48
C VAL A 127 -6.14 -7.99 9.62
N SER A 128 -6.23 -9.32 9.70
CA SER A 128 -5.56 -10.09 10.76
C SER A 128 -4.03 -10.00 10.63
N PHE A 129 -3.37 -9.72 11.75
CA PHE A 129 -1.94 -9.48 11.82
C PHE A 129 -1.33 -10.08 13.09
N GLN A 130 -0.02 -10.27 13.08
CA GLN A 130 0.73 -10.59 14.29
C GLN A 130 1.17 -9.31 14.98
N ASP A 131 0.84 -9.16 16.25
CA ASP A 131 1.21 -8.01 17.06
C ASP A 131 2.74 -7.86 17.16
N PRO A 132 3.32 -6.79 16.58
CA PRO A 132 4.77 -6.59 16.57
C PRO A 132 5.32 -6.16 17.93
N ASP A 133 4.48 -5.63 18.82
CA ASP A 133 4.90 -5.14 20.14
C ASP A 133 4.86 -6.25 21.21
N SER A 134 4.32 -7.43 20.86
CA SER A 134 4.15 -8.53 21.81
C SER A 134 5.41 -9.39 21.90
N THR A 135 5.86 -9.66 23.13
CA THR A 135 6.99 -10.56 23.42
C THR A 135 6.67 -12.04 23.16
N GLU A 136 5.39 -12.39 23.04
CA GLU A 136 4.92 -13.70 22.62
C GLU A 136 4.07 -13.55 21.35
N PRO A 137 3.99 -14.57 20.48
CA PRO A 137 3.12 -14.51 19.32
C PRO A 137 1.67 -14.18 19.72
N ARG A 138 1.15 -13.02 19.31
CA ARG A 138 -0.20 -12.57 19.63
C ARG A 138 -0.90 -12.06 18.38
N ALA A 139 -2.17 -12.42 18.21
CA ALA A 139 -2.99 -11.89 17.13
C ALA A 139 -3.47 -10.48 17.45
N THR A 140 -3.54 -9.64 16.44
CA THR A 140 -4.22 -8.33 16.44
C THR A 140 -4.83 -8.08 15.06
N LEU A 141 -5.35 -6.89 14.82
CA LEU A 141 -5.71 -6.40 13.50
C LEU A 141 -4.89 -5.17 13.15
N ILE A 142 -4.57 -5.02 11.86
CA ILE A 142 -3.81 -3.90 11.31
C ILE A 142 -4.64 -3.13 10.28
N GLY A 143 -4.30 -1.86 10.09
CA GLY A 143 -4.77 -1.03 9.00
C GLY A 143 -6.13 -0.40 9.27
N LYS A 144 -6.28 0.87 8.90
CA LYS A 144 -7.54 1.61 9.02
C LYS A 144 -7.63 2.70 7.97
N ALA A 145 -8.81 2.83 7.36
CA ALA A 145 -9.11 3.94 6.45
C ALA A 145 -10.00 4.97 7.17
N HIS A 146 -9.55 6.21 7.19
CA HIS A 146 -10.28 7.34 7.79
C HIS A 146 -10.85 8.19 6.66
N GLU A 147 -12.18 8.21 6.51
CA GLU A 147 -12.83 9.11 5.55
C GLU A 147 -12.63 10.57 5.98
N LEU A 148 -12.20 11.41 5.03
CA LEU A 148 -11.95 12.83 5.26
C LEU A 148 -13.24 13.64 5.08
N THR A 149 -13.88 13.95 6.20
CA THR A 149 -14.99 14.91 6.28
C THR A 149 -14.56 16.28 6.83
N GLY A 150 -13.29 16.40 7.22
CA GLY A 150 -12.67 17.59 7.79
C GLY A 150 -11.15 17.48 7.79
N PRO A 151 -10.43 18.38 8.50
CA PRO A 151 -8.97 18.36 8.53
C PRO A 151 -8.44 17.09 9.20
N TRP A 152 -7.48 16.42 8.55
CA TRP A 152 -6.75 15.30 9.13
C TRP A 152 -5.76 15.78 10.19
N ARG A 153 -5.69 15.05 11.31
CA ARG A 153 -4.65 15.21 12.32
C ARG A 153 -4.06 13.85 12.63
N GLU A 154 -2.74 13.81 12.62
CA GLU A 154 -2.01 12.59 12.94
C GLU A 154 -2.26 12.17 14.40
N PRO A 155 -2.63 10.90 14.67
CA PRO A 155 -2.82 10.41 16.02
C PRO A 155 -1.56 10.55 16.88
N GLY A 156 -1.75 10.88 18.16
CA GLY A 156 -0.63 11.12 19.09
C GLY A 156 0.04 9.84 19.61
N ASN A 157 -0.69 8.73 19.67
CA ASN A 157 -0.20 7.41 20.09
C ASN A 157 0.35 6.62 18.89
N ARG A 158 1.63 6.81 18.58
CA ARG A 158 2.30 6.06 17.51
C ARG A 158 3.07 4.88 18.10
N HIS A 159 2.99 3.75 17.41
CA HIS A 159 3.82 2.58 17.70
C HIS A 159 5.25 2.83 17.22
N ALA A 160 6.18 2.02 17.72
CA ALA A 160 7.49 1.93 17.11
C ALA A 160 7.33 1.51 15.63
N PRO A 161 8.08 2.11 14.69
CA PRO A 161 7.99 1.75 13.29
C PRO A 161 8.31 0.25 13.06
N PHE A 162 7.39 -0.50 12.47
CA PHE A 162 7.55 -1.94 12.25
C PHE A 162 7.15 -2.40 10.84
N LEU A 163 6.41 -1.58 10.10
CA LEU A 163 5.75 -2.04 8.86
C LEU A 163 6.76 -2.14 7.72
N THR A 164 6.87 -3.34 7.14
CA THR A 164 7.69 -3.65 5.96
C THR A 164 6.82 -4.26 4.85
N ALA A 165 7.40 -4.48 3.66
CA ALA A 165 6.69 -5.09 2.53
C ALA A 165 6.20 -6.53 2.79
N ILE A 166 6.80 -7.23 3.76
CA ILE A 166 6.43 -8.62 4.12
C ILE A 166 5.56 -8.69 5.38
N GLY A 167 5.24 -7.54 6.00
CA GLY A 167 4.38 -7.49 7.19
C GLY A 167 4.85 -8.45 8.30
N PRO A 168 4.04 -9.44 8.72
CA PRO A 168 4.38 -10.37 9.78
C PRO A 168 5.18 -11.60 9.27
N GLY A 169 5.94 -11.44 8.17
CA GLY A 169 6.70 -12.53 7.54
C GLY A 169 6.00 -13.23 6.37
N LEU A 170 4.96 -12.63 5.80
CA LEU A 170 4.23 -13.17 4.65
C LEU A 170 4.69 -12.49 3.35
N LEU A 171 5.29 -13.25 2.45
CA LEU A 171 5.81 -12.73 1.17
C LEU A 171 4.72 -12.09 0.29
N THR A 172 3.49 -12.57 0.42
CA THR A 172 2.32 -12.09 -0.31
C THR A 172 1.65 -10.87 0.34
N PHE A 173 2.11 -10.45 1.52
CA PHE A 173 1.45 -9.41 2.32
C PHE A 173 1.18 -8.12 1.54
N SER A 174 2.19 -7.55 0.88
CA SER A 174 2.04 -6.28 0.14
C SER A 174 1.42 -6.42 -1.25
N VAL A 175 1.39 -7.64 -1.80
CA VAL A 175 1.00 -7.87 -3.21
C VAL A 175 -0.35 -8.57 -3.37
N PHE A 176 -0.90 -9.17 -2.30
CA PHE A 176 -2.21 -9.82 -2.33
C PHE A 176 -3.24 -9.02 -1.54
N GLN A 177 -4.11 -8.31 -2.26
CA GLN A 177 -5.07 -7.34 -1.70
C GLN A 177 -5.82 -7.80 -0.43
N PRO A 178 -6.36 -9.04 -0.33
CA PRO A 178 -7.01 -9.49 0.90
C PRO A 178 -6.18 -9.32 2.18
N TYR A 179 -4.86 -9.38 2.09
CA TYR A 179 -3.94 -9.36 3.23
C TYR A 179 -3.59 -7.95 3.70
N ASN A 180 -3.93 -6.93 2.90
CA ASN A 180 -3.50 -5.55 3.12
C ASN A 180 -4.64 -4.53 2.93
N THR A 181 -5.89 -4.95 3.14
CA THR A 181 -7.05 -4.02 3.16
C THR A 181 -6.83 -2.94 4.21
N ASN A 182 -6.90 -1.67 3.78
CA ASN A 182 -6.56 -0.49 4.59
C ASN A 182 -5.12 -0.48 5.10
N VAL A 183 -4.20 -1.10 4.36
CA VAL A 183 -2.74 -1.05 4.54
C VAL A 183 -2.09 -0.57 3.24
N PHE A 184 -2.18 -1.35 2.16
CA PHE A 184 -1.69 -1.00 0.81
C PHE A 184 -2.79 -1.08 -0.26
N SER A 185 -4.04 -1.05 0.22
CA SER A 185 -5.22 -1.14 -0.61
C SER A 185 -6.39 -0.45 0.08
N LEU A 186 -7.42 -0.11 -0.70
CA LEU A 186 -8.66 0.48 -0.21
C LEU A 186 -9.84 -0.15 -0.95
N HIS A 187 -10.91 -0.48 -0.24
CA HIS A 187 -12.18 -0.85 -0.84
C HIS A 187 -13.16 0.32 -0.79
N ASP A 188 -13.41 0.94 -1.94
CA ASP A 188 -14.43 1.96 -2.10
C ASP A 188 -15.75 1.31 -2.54
N ARG A 189 -16.75 1.32 -1.66
CA ARG A 189 -18.04 0.64 -1.86
C ARG A 189 -18.97 1.35 -2.85
N LEU A 190 -18.63 2.58 -3.28
CA LEU A 190 -19.43 3.38 -4.22
C LEU A 190 -20.90 3.62 -3.82
N GLN A 191 -21.24 3.54 -2.53
CA GLN A 191 -22.63 3.73 -2.06
C GLN A 191 -23.19 5.13 -2.35
N ASP A 192 -22.31 6.09 -2.58
CA ASP A 192 -22.57 7.48 -2.88
C ASP A 192 -22.43 7.83 -4.37
N VAL A 193 -22.22 6.84 -5.24
CA VAL A 193 -22.09 7.02 -6.69
C VAL A 193 -23.29 6.38 -7.39
N PRO A 194 -24.31 7.16 -7.77
CA PRO A 194 -25.47 6.61 -8.46
C PRO A 194 -25.16 6.35 -9.95
N GLY A 195 -25.59 5.20 -10.45
CA GLY A 195 -25.60 4.90 -11.89
C GLY A 195 -24.21 4.69 -12.51
N THR A 196 -24.07 5.08 -13.78
CA THR A 196 -22.82 4.95 -14.54
C THR A 196 -22.00 6.22 -14.39
N GLU A 197 -20.76 6.09 -13.93
CA GLU A 197 -19.85 7.21 -13.68
C GLU A 197 -18.43 6.85 -14.12
N ARG A 198 -17.64 7.87 -14.50
CA ARG A 198 -16.19 7.75 -14.66
C ARG A 198 -15.49 8.24 -13.40
N LEU A 199 -14.73 7.35 -12.78
CA LEU A 199 -13.97 7.62 -11.57
C LEU A 199 -12.48 7.69 -11.88
N SER A 200 -11.76 8.49 -11.13
CA SER A 200 -10.29 8.50 -11.11
C SER A 200 -9.82 8.53 -9.67
N TYR A 201 -8.70 7.86 -9.41
CA TYR A 201 -8.13 7.76 -8.07
C TYR A 201 -6.70 8.28 -8.09
N LEU A 202 -6.40 9.16 -7.13
CA LEU A 202 -5.05 9.55 -6.77
C LEU A 202 -4.67 8.83 -5.48
N VAL A 203 -3.47 8.26 -5.44
CA VAL A 203 -2.89 7.66 -4.25
C VAL A 203 -1.53 8.31 -4.02
N ALA A 204 -1.31 8.85 -2.82
CA ALA A 204 -0.06 9.47 -2.42
C ALA A 204 0.35 8.99 -1.02
N GLY A 205 1.58 8.50 -0.88
CA GLY A 205 2.10 7.93 0.36
C GLY A 205 3.18 8.78 1.01
N TRP A 206 3.27 8.71 2.34
CA TRP A 206 4.37 9.28 3.11
C TRP A 206 4.65 8.48 4.39
N TYR A 207 5.81 8.71 4.98
CA TYR A 207 6.16 8.21 6.31
C TYR A 207 5.59 9.15 7.37
N ALA A 208 4.79 8.63 8.30
CA ALA A 208 4.29 9.42 9.43
C ALA A 208 5.42 9.94 10.35
N GLN A 209 6.54 9.22 10.41
CA GLN A 209 7.76 9.57 11.14
C GLN A 209 8.86 9.86 10.12
N PRO A 210 9.21 11.14 9.86
CA PRO A 210 10.19 11.50 8.85
C PRO A 210 11.55 10.80 9.01
N GLU A 211 11.96 10.52 10.24
CA GLU A 211 13.19 9.81 10.60
C GLU A 211 13.21 8.33 10.16
N THR A 212 12.05 7.77 9.82
CA THR A 212 11.90 6.40 9.31
C THR A 212 11.91 6.31 7.80
N ASP A 213 11.87 7.47 7.14
CA ASP A 213 12.04 7.56 5.71
C ASP A 213 13.44 7.02 5.35
N ILE A 214 13.49 6.15 4.34
CA ILE A 214 14.75 5.65 3.80
C ILE A 214 15.64 6.80 3.27
N LEU A 215 15.02 7.96 3.01
CA LEU A 215 15.65 9.21 2.63
C LEU A 215 16.18 10.05 3.81
N ALA A 216 15.92 9.65 5.05
CA ALA A 216 16.45 10.33 6.25
C ALA A 216 17.81 9.78 6.70
N ALA A 217 18.32 8.73 6.04
CA ALA A 217 19.61 8.14 6.37
C ALA A 217 20.77 9.17 6.26
N PRO A 218 21.70 9.21 7.23
CA PRO A 218 22.75 10.24 7.31
C PRO A 218 23.68 10.30 6.09
N ASP A 219 23.78 9.21 5.30
CA ASP A 219 24.57 9.13 4.07
C ASP A 219 24.06 10.01 2.92
N ILE A 220 22.78 10.43 2.98
CA ILE A 220 22.15 11.26 1.94
C ILE A 220 22.69 12.67 1.96
N THR A 221 23.12 13.14 3.13
CA THR A 221 23.82 14.42 3.27
C THR A 221 25.13 14.46 2.47
N GLN A 222 25.68 13.30 2.07
CA GLN A 222 26.94 13.20 1.33
C GLN A 222 26.76 12.88 -0.17
N SER A 223 25.70 12.18 -0.61
CA SER A 223 25.37 12.01 -2.04
C SER A 223 24.01 11.32 -2.29
N LEU A 224 23.04 12.02 -2.89
CA LEU A 224 21.80 11.44 -3.42
C LEU A 224 22.07 10.30 -4.42
N THR A 225 23.13 10.42 -5.23
CA THR A 225 23.50 9.40 -6.22
C THR A 225 23.82 8.05 -5.57
N LYS A 226 24.60 8.04 -4.48
CA LYS A 226 24.90 6.81 -3.74
C LYS A 226 23.66 6.16 -3.15
N LEU A 227 22.71 6.97 -2.68
CA LEU A 227 21.43 6.46 -2.21
C LEU A 227 20.66 5.80 -3.33
N LEU A 228 20.52 6.49 -4.47
CA LEU A 228 19.78 5.96 -5.62
C LEU A 228 20.42 4.68 -6.14
N GLU A 229 21.76 4.61 -6.23
CA GLU A 229 22.50 3.38 -6.54
C GLU A 229 22.20 2.27 -5.54
N ARG A 230 22.23 2.55 -4.23
CA ARG A 230 21.89 1.58 -3.17
C ARG A 230 20.43 1.11 -3.24
N LEU A 231 19.54 1.92 -3.79
CA LEU A 231 18.12 1.59 -3.98
C LEU A 231 17.81 0.99 -5.36
N ASP A 232 18.82 0.82 -6.22
CA ASP A 232 18.64 0.50 -7.64
C ASP A 232 17.64 1.44 -8.33
N TRP A 233 17.58 2.70 -7.90
CA TRP A 233 16.72 3.72 -8.48
C TRP A 233 17.49 4.53 -9.51
N THR A 234 16.84 4.74 -10.66
CA THR A 234 17.38 5.57 -11.74
C THR A 234 16.61 6.87 -11.83
N MET A 235 17.35 7.97 -11.95
CA MET A 235 16.77 9.27 -12.27
C MET A 235 16.20 9.27 -13.69
N PRO A 236 15.01 9.88 -13.93
CA PRO A 236 14.50 10.08 -15.28
C PRO A 236 15.50 10.91 -16.11
N PRO A 237 15.61 10.69 -17.43
CA PRO A 237 16.43 11.53 -18.30
C PRO A 237 16.07 13.01 -18.12
N GLY A 238 17.07 13.87 -17.87
CA GLY A 238 16.88 15.33 -17.75
C GLY A 238 16.57 15.88 -16.35
N SER A 239 16.61 15.06 -15.30
CA SER A 239 16.30 15.48 -13.91
C SER A 239 17.46 16.14 -13.13
N GLY A 240 18.57 16.49 -13.80
CA GLY A 240 19.67 17.24 -13.18
C GLY A 240 19.50 18.75 -13.36
N SER A 241 19.04 19.46 -12.31
CA SER A 241 19.02 20.92 -12.03
C SER A 241 18.84 21.97 -13.14
N GLY A 242 18.68 21.60 -14.41
CA GLY A 242 18.33 22.49 -15.51
C GLY A 242 16.83 22.47 -15.64
N ILE A 243 16.17 23.56 -15.25
CA ILE A 243 14.79 23.81 -15.67
C ILE A 243 14.80 23.99 -17.19
N PRO A 244 13.99 23.25 -17.92
CA PRO A 244 13.13 23.92 -18.88
C PRO A 244 11.65 23.61 -18.61
N ALA A 245 10.87 24.69 -18.54
CA ALA A 245 9.42 24.67 -18.60
C ALA A 245 8.92 24.03 -19.92
N PRO A 246 7.65 23.59 -19.97
CA PRO A 246 7.21 22.48 -20.80
C PRO A 246 6.90 22.90 -22.24
N PRO A 247 6.86 21.94 -23.17
CA PRO A 247 5.83 21.92 -24.18
C PRO A 247 4.79 20.87 -23.79
N CYS A 248 3.56 21.31 -23.57
CA CYS A 248 2.39 20.44 -23.73
C CYS A 248 2.50 19.73 -25.08
N THR A 249 2.61 18.41 -25.08
CA THR A 249 2.02 17.50 -26.09
C THR A 249 2.30 16.05 -25.67
N ALA A 250 1.22 15.25 -25.69
CA ALA A 250 1.12 13.79 -25.67
C ALA A 250 2.30 12.93 -25.15
N ALA A 251 1.96 11.99 -24.26
CA ALA A 251 2.78 10.87 -23.78
C ALA A 251 3.70 10.23 -24.86
N PRO A 252 4.81 9.62 -24.44
CA PRO A 252 4.71 8.26 -23.91
C PRO A 252 5.38 8.06 -22.55
N CYS A 253 4.73 7.17 -21.78
CA CYS A 253 5.24 6.46 -20.61
C CYS A 253 6.67 5.96 -20.81
N CYS A 254 7.45 5.96 -19.72
CA CYS A 254 8.75 5.30 -19.64
C CYS A 254 8.63 3.83 -20.10
N THR A 255 9.41 3.47 -21.12
CA THR A 255 9.56 2.09 -21.61
C THR A 255 10.64 1.36 -20.84
N TRP A 256 10.30 0.18 -20.33
CA TRP A 256 11.22 -0.79 -19.74
C TRP A 256 11.91 -1.58 -20.87
N THR A 257 13.24 -1.71 -20.83
CA THR A 257 13.98 -2.67 -21.67
C THR A 257 14.58 -3.72 -20.76
N GLY A 258 13.99 -4.91 -20.77
CA GLY A 258 14.57 -6.10 -20.16
C GLY A 258 15.61 -6.71 -21.09
N THR A 259 16.74 -7.11 -20.50
CA THR A 259 17.60 -8.18 -21.01
C THR A 259 17.40 -9.40 -20.15
#